data_AF-A0A538GUZ7-F1
#
_entry.id   AF-A0A538GUZ7-F1
#
_cell.length_a   1.000
_cell.length_b   1.000
_cell.length_c   1.000
_cell.angle_alpha   90.00
_cell.angle_beta   90.00
_cell.angle_gamma   90.00
#
_symmetry.space_group_name_H-M   'P 1'
#
loop_
_entity.id
_entity.type
_entity.pdbx_description
1 polymer ?
#
loop_
_entity_poly.entity_id
_entity_poly.type
_entity_poly.pdbx_seq_one_letter_code
_entity_poly.pdbx_strand_id
1 'polypeptide(L)'
;MLGLWLQDLESLEAISQNDDARQIFLRMAAMSQTGRMGSFLTEIAHDDELDDDTKGTLTELARDRSFLLAVEDYLQRTQRIH
;
A
#
# COMPACT_ATOMS: atom_id res chain seq x y z
N MET A 1 -15.64 -7.34 15.36
CA MET A 1 -15.44 -7.28 13.90
C MET A 1 -15.61 -5.88 13.31
N LEU A 2 -16.43 -4.97 13.89
CA LEU A 2 -16.53 -3.57 13.41
C LEU A 2 -15.25 -2.73 13.63
N GLY A 3 -14.42 -3.07 14.63
CA GLY A 3 -13.18 -2.32 14.93
C GLY A 3 -12.09 -2.44 13.85
N LEU A 4 -11.95 -3.61 13.22
CA LEU A 4 -11.01 -3.82 12.11
C LEU A 4 -11.40 -2.98 10.89
N TRP A 5 -12.69 -2.93 10.56
CA TRP A 5 -13.20 -2.12 9.44
C TRP A 5 -13.05 -0.61 9.67
N LEU A 6 -13.18 -0.15 10.92
CA LEU A 6 -12.97 1.26 11.25
C LEU A 6 -11.49 1.65 11.15
N GLN A 7 -10.59 0.77 11.61
CA GLN A 7 -9.14 0.96 11.44
C GLN A 7 -8.72 0.91 9.97
N ASP A 8 -9.32 0.02 9.17
CA ASP A 8 -9.08 -0.03 7.73
C ASP A 8 -9.51 1.29 7.07
N LEU A 9 -10.69 1.83 7.41
CA LEU A 9 -11.17 3.10 6.85
C LEU A 9 -10.30 4.31 7.27
N GLU A 10 -9.89 4.38 8.54
CA GLU A 10 -8.97 5.42 9.02
C GLU A 10 -7.61 5.34 8.30
N SER A 11 -7.10 4.12 8.10
CA SER A 11 -5.86 3.90 7.34
C SER A 11 -6.02 4.30 5.87
N LEU A 12 -7.14 3.97 5.24
CA LEU A 12 -7.45 4.35 3.86
C LEU A 12 -7.51 5.88 3.69
N GLU A 13 -8.11 6.58 4.65
CA GLU A 13 -8.19 8.04 4.63
C GLU A 13 -6.84 8.70 4.94
N ALA A 14 -6.04 8.14 5.85
CA ALA A 14 -4.67 8.61 6.09
C ALA A 14 -3.81 8.46 4.83
N ILE A 15 -3.98 7.36 4.08
CA ILE A 15 -3.31 7.14 2.79
C ILE A 15 -3.81 8.12 1.72
N SER A 16 -5.12 8.41 1.66
CA SER A 16 -5.68 9.33 0.66
C SER A 16 -5.14 10.75 0.80
N GLN A 17 -4.96 11.20 2.05
CA GLN A 17 -4.47 12.54 2.41
C GLN A 17 -2.96 12.72 2.23
N ASN A 18 -2.20 11.63 2.08
CA ASN A 18 -0.75 11.68 1.88
C ASN A 18 -0.39 11.31 0.42
N ASP A 19 0.06 12.30 -0.34
CA ASP A 19 0.38 12.15 -1.76
C ASP A 19 1.47 11.09 -2.03
N ASP A 20 2.50 11.02 -1.19
CA ASP A 20 3.61 10.07 -1.34
C ASP A 20 3.14 8.65 -1.01
N ALA A 21 2.40 8.49 0.08
CA ALA A 21 1.80 7.21 0.45
C ALA A 21 0.87 6.71 -0.66
N ARG A 22 0.01 7.59 -1.19
CA ARG A 22 -0.91 7.26 -2.29
C ARG A 22 -0.16 6.71 -3.50
N GLN A 23 0.93 7.35 -3.92
CA GLN A 23 1.73 6.89 -5.05
C GLN A 23 2.36 5.51 -4.80
N ILE A 24 2.92 5.30 -3.60
CA ILE A 24 3.53 4.03 -3.21
C ILE A 24 2.48 2.91 -3.23
N PHE A 25 1.33 3.12 -2.59
CA PHE A 25 0.27 2.12 -2.50
C PHE A 25 -0.33 1.79 -3.87
N LEU A 26 -0.57 2.77 -4.74
CA LEU A 26 -1.05 2.53 -6.10
C LEU A 26 -0.03 1.74 -6.93
N ARG A 27 1.26 2.07 -6.79
CA ARG A 27 2.33 1.33 -7.46
C ARG A 27 2.38 -0.12 -6.97
N MET A 28 2.27 -0.33 -5.66
CA MET A 28 2.21 -1.66 -5.06
C MET A 28 0.98 -2.45 -5.54
N ALA A 29 -0.21 -1.84 -5.59
CA ALA A 29 -1.41 -2.47 -6.13
C ALA A 29 -1.24 -2.90 -7.58
N ALA A 30 -0.69 -2.03 -8.44
CA ALA A 30 -0.40 -2.35 -9.83
C ALA A 30 0.64 -3.48 -9.99
N MET A 31 1.68 -3.51 -9.15
CA MET A 31 2.69 -4.57 -9.14
C MET A 31 2.11 -5.91 -8.64
N SER A 32 1.21 -5.88 -7.65
CA SER A 32 0.50 -7.06 -7.16
C SER A 32 -0.41 -7.67 -8.23
N GLN A 33 -1.06 -6.83 -9.05
CA GLN A 33 -1.90 -7.29 -10.16
C GLN A 33 -1.08 -7.84 -11.34
N THR A 34 0.10 -7.28 -11.61
CA THR A 34 0.97 -7.71 -12.72
C THR A 34 1.95 -8.83 -12.34
N GLY A 35 1.92 -9.31 -11.11
CA GLY A 35 2.84 -10.35 -10.61
C GLY A 35 4.29 -9.86 -10.41
N ARG A 36 4.52 -8.54 -10.44
CA ARG A 36 5.86 -7.91 -10.31
C ARG A 36 6.22 -7.50 -8.88
N MET A 37 5.40 -7.87 -7.89
CA MET A 37 5.67 -7.55 -6.49
C MET A 37 6.98 -8.19 -5.97
N GLY A 38 7.32 -9.40 -6.45
CA GLY A 38 8.54 -10.10 -6.02
C GLY A 38 9.83 -9.39 -6.42
N SER A 39 9.89 -8.80 -7.62
CA SER A 39 11.07 -8.03 -8.05
C SER A 39 11.21 -6.74 -7.24
N PHE A 40 10.11 -6.07 -6.95
CA PHE A 40 10.10 -4.86 -6.13
C PHE A 40 10.58 -5.10 -4.69
N LEU A 41 10.12 -6.18 -4.06
CA LEU A 41 10.61 -6.55 -2.72
C LEU A 41 12.09 -6.94 -2.73
N THR A 42 12.57 -7.52 -3.83
CA THR A 42 13.99 -7.85 -3.99
C THR A 42 14.82 -6.57 -4.10
N GLU A 43 14.35 -5.56 -4.85
CA GLU A 43 15.01 -4.25 -4.93
C GLU A 43 15.06 -3.56 -3.57
N ILE A 44 13.93 -3.50 -2.84
CA ILE A 44 13.87 -2.92 -1.48
C ILE A 44 14.81 -3.63 -0.51
N ALA A 45 14.91 -4.96 -0.59
CA ALA A 45 15.78 -5.72 0.31
C ALA A 45 17.26 -5.31 0.16
N HIS A 46 17.69 -4.92 -1.04
CA HIS A 46 19.05 -4.49 -1.36
C HIS A 46 19.26 -2.97 -1.26
N ASP A 47 18.22 -2.21 -0.89
CA ASP A 47 18.32 -0.76 -0.72
C ASP A 47 18.93 -0.43 0.65
N ASP A 48 20.18 0.03 0.68
CA ASP A 48 20.88 0.37 1.91
C ASP A 48 20.41 1.72 2.53
N GLU A 49 19.59 2.50 1.83
CA GLU A 49 19.01 3.74 2.35
C GLU A 49 17.79 3.49 3.24
N LEU A 50 17.17 2.32 3.11
CA LEU A 50 16.03 1.90 3.92
C LEU A 50 16.49 1.10 5.14
N ASP A 51 15.97 1.45 6.31
CA ASP A 51 16.14 0.65 7.51
C ASP A 51 15.32 -0.65 7.46
N ASP A 52 15.73 -1.62 8.29
CA ASP A 52 15.11 -2.95 8.34
C ASP A 52 13.62 -2.88 8.74
N ASP A 53 13.24 -1.90 9.56
CA ASP A 53 11.85 -1.68 9.99
C ASP A 53 10.96 -1.26 8.82
N THR A 54 11.43 -0.34 7.99
CA THR A 54 10.76 0.10 6.77
C THR A 54 10.66 -1.02 5.75
N LYS A 55 11.75 -1.80 5.56
CA LYS A 55 11.74 -2.99 4.68
C LYS A 55 10.76 -4.05 5.16
N GLY A 56 10.69 -4.28 6.47
CA GLY A 56 9.74 -5.19 7.11
C GLY A 56 8.30 -4.77 6.83
N THR A 57 7.99 -3.51 7.07
CA THR A 57 6.65 -2.93 6.84
C THR A 57 6.22 -3.06 5.37
N LEU A 58 7.11 -2.73 4.42
CA LEU A 58 6.82 -2.86 2.99
C LEU A 58 6.61 -4.33 2.57
N THR A 59 7.32 -5.26 3.19
CA THR A 59 7.16 -6.70 2.97
C THR A 59 5.81 -7.21 3.47
N GLU A 60 5.34 -6.73 4.63
CA GLU A 60 4.03 -7.08 5.15
C GLU A 60 2.91 -6.54 4.26
N LEU A 61 2.99 -5.27 3.88
CA LEU A 61 2.03 -4.63 2.97
C LEU A 61 1.97 -5.33 1.60
N ALA A 62 3.13 -5.75 1.07
CA ALA A 62 3.19 -6.46 -0.21
C ALA A 62 2.53 -7.84 -0.19
N ARG A 63 2.45 -8.49 0.99
CA ARG A 63 1.77 -9.78 1.18
C ARG A 63 0.26 -9.62 1.31
N ASP A 64 -0.21 -8.46 1.74
CA ASP A 64 -1.64 -8.19 1.85
C ASP A 64 -2.23 -7.64 0.55
N ARG A 65 -2.43 -8.54 -0.41
CA ARG A 65 -3.05 -8.21 -1.70
C ARG A 65 -4.47 -7.65 -1.55
N SER A 66 -5.23 -8.10 -0.55
CA SER A 66 -6.61 -7.65 -0.34
C SER A 66 -6.63 -6.18 0.09
N PHE A 67 -5.72 -5.81 1.00
CA PHE A 67 -5.54 -4.43 1.42
C PHE A 67 -5.12 -3.53 0.26
N LEU A 68 -4.13 -3.94 -0.54
CA LEU A 68 -3.68 -3.16 -1.70
C LEU A 68 -4.80 -2.88 -2.71
N LEU A 69 -5.67 -3.86 -2.96
CA LEU A 69 -6.84 -3.68 -3.84
C LEU A 69 -7.90 -2.77 -3.21
N ALA A 70 -8.11 -2.85 -1.89
CA ALA A 70 -9.02 -1.96 -1.18
C ALA A 70 -8.54 -0.50 -1.22
N VAL A 71 -7.23 -0.28 -1.05
CA VAL A 71 -6.61 1.05 -1.20
C VAL A 71 -6.80 1.60 -2.60
N GLU A 72 -6.51 0.79 -3.64
CA GLU A 72 -6.70 1.21 -5.03
C GLU A 72 -8.17 1.60 -5.33
N ASP A 73 -9.13 0.76 -4.93
CA ASP A 73 -10.56 1.04 -5.13
C ASP A 73 -11.02 2.28 -4.34
N TYR A 74 -10.56 2.44 -3.09
CA TYR A 74 -10.87 3.62 -2.29
C TYR A 74 -10.37 4.89 -2.95
N LEU A 75 -9.10 4.93 -3.33
CA LEU A 75 -8.47 6.09 -3.96
C LEU A 75 -9.15 6.45 -5.28
N GLN A 76 -9.46 5.48 -6.14
CA GLN A 76 -10.16 5.73 -7.40
C GLN A 76 -11.56 6.32 -7.18
N ARG A 77 -12.25 5.93 -6.11
CA ARG A 77 -13.59 6.45 -5.78
C ARG A 77 -13.53 7.83 -5.14
N THR A 78 -12.55 8.11 -4.30
CA THR A 78 -12.43 9.40 -3.58
C THR A 78 -11.76 10.50 -4.41
N GLN A 79 -10.97 10.15 -5.42
CA GLN A 79 -10.40 11.11 -6.40
C GLN A 79 -11.46 11.90 -7.19
N ARG A 80 -12.71 11.44 -7.22
CA ARG A 80 -13.83 12.16 -7.86
C ARG A 80 -14.56 13.12 -6.92
N ILE A 81 -14.25 13.05 -5.62
CA ILE A 81 -15.00 13.73 -4.55
C ILE A 81 -14.16 14.84 -3.89
N HIS A 82 -12.85 14.85 -4.10
CA HIS A 82 -11.88 15.85 -3.62
C HIS A 82 -11.37 16.70 -4.77
#